data_AF-A0A8C9FIC9-F1
#
_entry.id   AF-A0A8C9FIC9-F1
#
_cell.length_a   1.000
_cell.length_b   1.000
_cell.length_c   1.000
_cell.angle_alpha   90.00
_cell.angle_beta   90.00
_cell.angle_gamma   90.00
#
_symmetry.space_group_name_H-M   'P 1'
#
loop_
_entity.id
_entity.type
_entity.pdbx_description
1 polymer ?
#
loop_
_entity_poly.entity_id
_entity_poly.type
_entity_poly.pdbx_seq_one_letter_code
_entity_poly.pdbx_strand_id
1 'polypeptide(L)'
;MWPYFSIKALLIVVVALNPAAATAQSDTDANGGDIYPPLWDFAPENLLDFPVKDNKIVIYPWNYQERLGAYRSLLKASAKYFVAFGSQNSANILWGLPLQHGWQFRTGRLADPTSGTSCGHGNLCISVRSWWSCMNYYLSIIPFLGAVEAGLFGEVQYEVEMLPPEDRRDDFCYSVADCRSRIPKLMDEWKAEIYINFSLRQIARLFTKNK
;
A
#
# COMPACT_ATOMS: atom_id res chain seq x y z
N MET A 1 37.61 -4.55 -59.89
CA MET A 1 36.18 -4.17 -59.82
C MET A 1 35.39 -5.38 -59.38
N TRP A 2 35.08 -5.43 -58.09
CA TRP A 2 34.20 -6.42 -57.47
C TRP A 2 33.57 -5.70 -56.23
N PRO A 3 32.56 -6.24 -55.53
CA PRO A 3 31.09 -6.24 -55.76
C PRO A 3 30.25 -5.57 -54.64
N TYR A 4 28.92 -5.69 -54.83
CA TYR A 4 27.87 -5.89 -53.81
C TYR A 4 27.41 -4.65 -53.05
N PHE A 5 26.25 -4.14 -53.44
CA PHE A 5 25.31 -3.56 -52.48
C PHE A 5 23.96 -4.27 -52.62
N SER A 6 23.68 -5.10 -51.60
CA SER A 6 22.34 -5.60 -51.29
C SER A 6 21.49 -4.43 -50.80
N ILE A 7 20.38 -4.13 -51.47
CA ILE A 7 19.37 -3.20 -50.95
C ILE A 7 18.35 -4.03 -50.19
N LYS A 8 18.48 -4.09 -48.86
CA LYS A 8 17.39 -4.51 -47.97
C LYS A 8 16.42 -3.33 -47.87
N ALA A 9 15.17 -3.55 -48.29
CA ALA A 9 14.08 -2.61 -48.07
C ALA A 9 13.80 -2.47 -46.56
N LEU A 10 13.85 -1.23 -46.06
CA LEU A 10 13.37 -0.87 -44.72
C LEU A 10 11.99 -0.23 -44.89
N LEU A 11 10.92 -0.88 -44.42
CA LEU A 11 9.60 -0.28 -44.31
C LEU A 11 9.55 0.56 -43.02
N ILE A 12 9.58 1.88 -43.15
CA ILE A 12 9.28 2.80 -42.05
C ILE A 12 7.79 3.13 -42.13
N VAL A 13 7.01 2.63 -41.16
CA VAL A 13 5.63 3.09 -40.96
C VAL A 13 5.70 4.37 -40.13
N VAL A 14 5.45 5.51 -40.77
CA VAL A 14 5.28 6.80 -40.08
C VAL A 14 3.84 6.84 -39.56
N VAL A 15 3.67 6.69 -38.24
CA VAL A 15 2.39 7.00 -37.59
C VAL A 15 2.31 8.53 -37.48
N ALA A 16 1.46 9.15 -38.29
CA ALA A 16 1.11 10.55 -38.14
C ALA A 16 0.26 10.70 -36.86
N LEU A 17 0.86 11.26 -35.81
CA LEU A 17 0.10 11.74 -34.65
C LEU A 17 -0.58 13.06 -35.05
N ASN A 18 -1.90 13.00 -35.26
CA ASN A 18 -2.73 14.20 -35.41
C ASN A 18 -2.70 14.99 -34.08
N PRO A 19 -2.33 16.29 -34.06
CA PRO A 19 -2.21 17.06 -32.82
C PRO A 19 -3.54 17.45 -32.15
N ALA A 20 -4.67 17.01 -32.68
CA ALA A 20 -6.00 17.56 -32.33
C ALA A 20 -6.78 16.74 -31.29
N ALA A 21 -6.17 15.75 -30.63
CA ALA A 21 -6.82 14.96 -29.57
C ALA A 21 -6.31 15.26 -28.15
N ALA A 22 -5.57 16.37 -27.98
CA ALA A 22 -5.05 16.80 -26.69
C ALA A 22 -5.80 18.04 -26.17
N THR A 23 -7.12 17.97 -26.02
CA THR A 23 -7.90 18.98 -25.30
C THR A 23 -9.05 18.34 -24.54
N ALA A 24 -8.75 17.88 -23.33
CA ALA A 24 -9.58 17.97 -22.11
C ALA A 24 -8.95 17.12 -20.99
N GLN A 25 -7.71 17.42 -20.61
CA GLN A 25 -7.25 17.09 -19.26
C GLN A 25 -7.32 18.40 -18.49
N SER A 26 -8.31 18.52 -17.61
CA SER A 26 -8.46 19.70 -16.77
C SER A 26 -7.19 19.86 -15.94
N ASP A 27 -6.50 20.99 -16.11
CA ASP A 27 -5.35 21.42 -15.32
C ASP A 27 -5.70 21.51 -13.81
N THR A 28 -5.73 20.36 -13.13
CA THR A 28 -5.79 20.26 -11.67
C THR A 28 -4.56 19.55 -11.09
N ASP A 29 -3.60 19.19 -11.93
CA ASP A 29 -2.35 18.52 -11.53
C ASP A 29 -1.28 19.51 -10.98
N ALA A 30 -1.61 20.81 -10.84
CA ALA A 30 -0.67 21.88 -10.48
C ALA A 30 -1.02 22.69 -9.22
N ASN A 31 -1.88 22.16 -8.33
CA ASN A 31 -1.96 22.64 -6.95
C ASN A 31 -1.31 21.59 -6.06
N GLY A 32 -0.38 21.98 -5.17
CA GLY A 32 0.46 21.10 -4.35
C GLY A 32 -0.24 20.12 -3.39
N GLY A 33 -1.54 19.83 -3.57
CA GLY A 33 -2.30 18.80 -2.88
C GLY A 33 -2.17 17.39 -3.48
N ASP A 34 -1.49 17.22 -4.61
CA ASP A 34 -1.46 15.93 -5.35
C ASP A 34 -0.29 15.00 -4.98
N ILE A 35 0.60 15.43 -4.08
CA ILE A 35 1.74 14.63 -3.63
C ILE A 35 1.30 13.51 -2.69
N TYR A 36 0.26 13.74 -1.89
CA TYR A 36 -0.24 12.79 -0.91
C TYR A 36 -1.53 12.11 -1.40
N PRO A 37 -1.82 10.90 -0.91
CA PRO A 37 -3.11 10.26 -1.15
C PRO A 37 -4.27 11.15 -0.66
N PRO A 38 -5.45 11.09 -1.29
CA PRO A 38 -6.63 11.79 -0.79
C PRO A 38 -6.88 11.48 0.68
N LEU A 39 -7.29 12.48 1.46
CA LEU A 39 -7.58 12.37 2.90
C LEU A 39 -6.38 12.00 3.79
N TRP A 40 -5.15 12.20 3.30
CA TRP A 40 -3.92 11.88 4.04
C TRP A 40 -3.90 12.41 5.48
N ASP A 41 -4.21 13.71 5.65
CA ASP A 41 -4.14 14.37 6.96
C ASP A 41 -5.19 13.85 7.95
N PHE A 42 -6.29 13.27 7.45
CA PHE A 42 -7.38 12.70 8.26
C PHE A 42 -7.17 11.22 8.58
N ALA A 43 -6.28 10.52 7.87
CA ALA A 43 -6.01 9.11 8.14
C ALA A 43 -5.24 8.93 9.46
N PRO A 44 -5.55 7.89 10.26
CA PRO A 44 -4.78 7.55 11.46
C PRO A 44 -3.28 7.45 11.18
N GLU A 45 -2.44 8.00 12.05
CA GLU A 45 -0.99 8.02 11.85
C GLU A 45 -0.26 6.97 12.70
N ASN A 46 -0.89 6.49 13.76
CA ASN A 46 -0.35 5.51 14.70
C ASN A 46 -1.39 4.44 15.05
N LEU A 47 -0.92 3.31 15.59
CA LEU A 47 -1.79 2.22 16.06
C LEU A 47 -2.82 2.67 17.11
N LEU A 48 -2.46 3.59 18.00
CA LEU A 48 -3.34 4.08 19.06
C LEU A 48 -4.35 5.13 18.58
N ASP A 49 -4.22 5.61 17.34
CA ASP A 49 -5.21 6.52 16.75
C ASP A 49 -6.45 5.77 16.25
N PHE A 50 -6.37 4.43 16.17
CA PHE A 50 -7.50 3.57 15.82
C PHE A 50 -8.36 3.26 17.05
N PRO A 51 -9.67 2.97 16.86
CA PRO A 51 -10.55 2.60 17.96
C PRO A 51 -10.08 1.34 18.70
N VAL A 52 -10.13 1.39 20.03
CA VAL A 52 -9.96 0.21 20.88
C VAL A 52 -11.33 -0.32 21.29
N LYS A 53 -11.59 -1.61 21.03
CA LYS A 53 -12.81 -2.32 21.45
C LYS A 53 -12.42 -3.67 22.01
N ASP A 54 -13.01 -4.07 23.14
CA ASP A 54 -12.74 -5.35 23.80
C ASP A 54 -11.24 -5.66 23.98
N ASN A 55 -10.47 -4.65 24.39
CA ASN A 55 -9.00 -4.70 24.55
C ASN A 55 -8.21 -5.03 23.27
N LYS A 56 -8.77 -4.71 22.10
CA LYS A 56 -8.11 -4.83 20.81
C LYS A 56 -8.16 -3.52 20.06
N ILE A 57 -7.09 -3.19 19.33
CA ILE A 57 -7.11 -2.16 18.31
C ILE A 57 -7.85 -2.73 17.10
N VAL A 58 -8.91 -2.05 16.69
CA VAL A 58 -9.82 -2.52 15.66
C VAL A 58 -9.73 -1.60 14.44
N ILE A 59 -9.42 -2.18 13.28
CA ILE A 59 -9.28 -1.47 12.01
C ILE A 59 -10.28 -2.04 11.03
N TYR A 60 -11.07 -1.20 10.35
CA TYR A 60 -11.96 -1.62 9.27
C TYR A 60 -11.28 -1.41 7.91
N PRO A 61 -10.62 -2.44 7.34
CA PRO A 61 -9.85 -2.28 6.12
C PRO A 61 -10.74 -2.02 4.90
N TRP A 62 -12.05 -2.18 4.98
CA TRP A 62 -12.97 -1.88 3.87
C TRP A 62 -13.47 -0.43 3.89
N ASN A 63 -12.86 0.41 4.73
CA ASN A 63 -12.93 1.86 4.66
C ASN A 63 -11.60 2.41 4.15
N TYR A 64 -11.66 3.33 3.18
CA TYR A 64 -10.48 3.93 2.54
C TYR A 64 -9.57 4.66 3.52
N GLN A 65 -10.12 5.47 4.42
CA GLN A 65 -9.33 6.26 5.35
C GLN A 65 -8.65 5.38 6.41
N GLU A 66 -9.33 4.33 6.89
CA GLU A 66 -8.74 3.38 7.84
C GLU A 66 -7.65 2.52 7.18
N ARG A 67 -7.86 2.04 5.95
CA ARG A 67 -6.83 1.32 5.19
C ARG A 67 -5.64 2.24 4.88
N LEU A 68 -5.87 3.51 4.55
CA LEU A 68 -4.83 4.51 4.40
C LEU A 68 -4.05 4.72 5.71
N GLY A 69 -4.73 4.70 6.85
CA GLY A 69 -4.11 4.81 8.17
C GLY A 69 -3.15 3.66 8.48
N ALA A 70 -3.43 2.45 8.01
CA ALA A 70 -2.51 1.31 8.14
C ALA A 70 -1.18 1.57 7.41
N TYR A 71 -1.25 2.10 6.17
CA TYR A 71 -0.05 2.51 5.43
C TYR A 71 0.69 3.68 6.10
N ARG A 72 -0.04 4.69 6.57
CA ARG A 72 0.55 5.85 7.24
C ARG A 72 1.27 5.45 8.53
N SER A 73 0.68 4.53 9.29
CA SER A 73 1.31 3.93 10.47
C SER A 73 2.61 3.20 10.14
N LEU A 74 2.63 2.40 9.07
CA LEU A 74 3.87 1.74 8.59
C LEU A 74 4.95 2.75 8.23
N LEU A 75 4.59 3.79 7.48
CA LEU A 75 5.53 4.85 7.08
C LEU A 75 6.13 5.56 8.28
N LYS A 76 5.32 5.89 9.29
CA LYS A 76 5.81 6.53 10.52
C LYS A 76 6.72 5.61 11.32
N ALA A 77 6.31 4.36 11.54
CA ALA A 77 7.08 3.41 12.34
C ALA A 77 8.44 3.05 11.70
N SER A 78 8.51 3.07 10.37
CA SER A 78 9.72 2.81 9.59
C SER A 78 10.56 4.07 9.31
N ALA A 79 10.06 5.29 9.58
CA ALA A 79 10.72 6.53 9.18
C ALA A 79 12.15 6.67 9.69
N LYS A 80 12.42 6.16 10.91
CA LYS A 80 13.75 6.17 11.54
C LYS A 80 14.83 5.46 10.72
N TYR A 81 14.47 4.57 9.81
CA TYR A 81 15.42 3.85 8.95
C TYR A 81 15.78 4.61 7.68
N PHE A 82 15.02 5.66 7.35
CA PHE A 82 15.18 6.44 6.11
C PHE A 82 15.67 7.88 6.32
N VAL A 83 15.88 8.29 7.58
CA VAL A 83 16.30 9.66 7.94
C VAL A 83 17.57 10.12 7.20
N ALA A 84 18.49 9.19 6.91
CA ALA A 84 19.73 9.50 6.20
C ALA A 84 19.54 9.73 4.69
N PHE A 85 18.42 9.30 4.11
CA PHE A 85 18.22 9.26 2.66
C PHE A 85 17.29 10.34 2.13
N GLY A 86 16.59 11.06 3.01
CA GLY A 86 15.70 12.15 2.62
C GLY A 86 15.07 12.85 3.81
N SER A 87 14.66 14.09 3.60
CA SER A 87 13.88 14.84 4.59
C SER A 87 12.43 14.37 4.61
N GLN A 88 11.76 14.56 5.75
CA GLN A 88 10.31 14.32 5.89
C GLN A 88 9.87 12.91 5.44
N ASN A 89 10.71 11.90 5.68
CA ASN A 89 10.45 10.51 5.31
C ASN A 89 10.30 10.26 3.79
N SER A 90 10.64 11.21 2.93
CA SER A 90 10.42 11.12 1.46
C SER A 90 11.12 9.93 0.79
N ALA A 91 12.26 9.49 1.33
CA ALA A 91 13.04 8.36 0.81
C ALA A 91 12.53 6.99 1.27
N ASN A 92 11.41 6.93 2.00
CA ASN A 92 10.85 5.67 2.47
C ASN A 92 10.25 4.86 1.31
N ILE A 93 10.82 3.70 1.04
CA ILE A 93 10.40 2.85 -0.08
C ILE A 93 8.94 2.39 0.03
N LEU A 94 8.35 2.45 1.23
CA LEU A 94 6.95 2.06 1.44
C LEU A 94 5.95 3.07 0.88
N TRP A 95 6.37 4.27 0.44
CA TRP A 95 5.49 5.28 -0.16
C TRP A 95 4.72 4.79 -1.39
N GLY A 96 5.28 3.84 -2.13
CA GLY A 96 4.61 3.29 -3.31
C GLY A 96 3.22 2.72 -2.99
N LEU A 97 3.05 2.12 -1.81
CA LEU A 97 1.81 1.46 -1.41
C LEU A 97 0.64 2.46 -1.18
N PRO A 98 0.76 3.48 -0.29
CA PRO A 98 -0.30 4.47 -0.11
C PRO A 98 -0.53 5.34 -1.34
N LEU A 99 0.51 5.65 -2.14
CA LEU A 99 0.34 6.40 -3.38
C LEU A 99 -0.50 5.62 -4.40
N GLN A 100 -0.21 4.32 -4.58
CA GLN A 100 -1.04 3.44 -5.41
C GLN A 100 -2.47 3.34 -4.87
N HIS A 101 -2.65 3.24 -3.55
CA HIS A 101 -3.97 3.20 -2.93
C HIS A 101 -4.78 4.48 -3.19
N GLY A 102 -4.16 5.65 -3.07
CA GLY A 102 -4.78 6.94 -3.38
C GLY A 102 -5.17 7.05 -4.86
N TRP A 103 -4.31 6.58 -5.77
CA TRP A 103 -4.65 6.50 -7.20
C TRP A 103 -5.83 5.55 -7.48
N GLN A 104 -5.89 4.38 -6.83
CA GLN A 104 -7.01 3.44 -6.97
C GLN A 104 -8.32 4.07 -6.49
N PHE A 105 -8.27 4.84 -5.40
CA PHE A 105 -9.42 5.57 -4.88
C PHE A 105 -9.91 6.66 -5.85
N ARG A 106 -9.02 7.58 -6.28
CA ARG A 106 -9.38 8.67 -7.21
C ARG A 106 -9.98 8.18 -8.52
N THR A 107 -9.53 7.02 -8.98
CA THR A 107 -9.95 6.46 -10.27
C THR A 107 -11.16 5.51 -10.16
N GLY A 108 -11.78 5.39 -8.99
CA GLY A 108 -12.94 4.53 -8.77
C GLY A 108 -12.63 3.03 -8.81
N ARG A 109 -11.36 2.63 -8.88
CA ARG A 109 -10.95 1.22 -8.95
C ARG A 109 -11.28 0.45 -7.67
N LEU A 110 -11.46 1.13 -6.53
CA LEU A 110 -11.87 0.51 -5.27
C LEU A 110 -13.40 0.33 -5.15
N ALA A 111 -14.20 0.93 -6.03
CA ALA A 111 -15.65 0.89 -6.00
C ALA A 111 -16.21 -0.44 -6.52
N ASP A 112 -17.48 -0.73 -6.22
CA ASP A 112 -18.17 -1.90 -6.77
C ASP A 112 -18.30 -1.79 -8.30
N PRO A 113 -17.66 -2.69 -9.08
CA PRO A 113 -17.72 -2.62 -10.53
C PRO A 113 -19.01 -3.23 -11.10
N THR A 114 -19.81 -3.94 -10.31
CA THR A 114 -20.98 -4.68 -10.80
C THR A 114 -22.29 -3.90 -10.70
N SER A 115 -22.24 -2.66 -10.19
CA SER A 115 -23.42 -1.85 -9.83
C SER A 115 -24.39 -2.55 -8.86
N GLY A 116 -23.95 -3.61 -8.18
CA GLY A 116 -24.78 -4.36 -7.24
C GLY A 116 -24.90 -3.67 -5.88
N THR A 117 -24.03 -2.71 -5.60
CA THR A 117 -24.02 -1.84 -4.42
C THR A 117 -23.55 -0.44 -4.80
N SER A 118 -23.78 0.54 -3.92
CA SER A 118 -23.23 1.90 -4.05
C SER A 118 -21.85 2.07 -3.39
N CYS A 119 -21.20 0.98 -2.98
CA CYS A 119 -19.90 1.02 -2.30
C CYS A 119 -18.81 1.64 -3.20
N GLY A 120 -18.14 2.68 -2.70
CA GLY A 120 -17.08 3.41 -3.40
C GLY A 120 -17.58 4.40 -4.47
N HIS A 121 -18.89 4.51 -4.67
CA HIS A 121 -19.51 5.50 -5.55
C HIS A 121 -19.84 6.76 -4.73
N GLY A 122 -18.83 7.62 -4.54
CA GLY A 122 -18.97 8.88 -3.80
C GLY A 122 -18.88 8.75 -2.27
N ASN A 123 -18.41 7.61 -1.77
CA ASN A 123 -18.20 7.35 -0.34
C ASN A 123 -16.86 6.62 -0.11
N LEU A 124 -16.49 6.42 1.15
CA LEU A 124 -15.20 5.83 1.56
C LEU A 124 -15.21 4.29 1.57
N CYS A 125 -16.29 3.65 1.13
CA CYS A 125 -16.38 2.19 1.11
C CYS A 125 -15.45 1.63 0.03
N ILE A 126 -14.68 0.59 0.40
CA ILE A 126 -13.88 -0.21 -0.50
C ILE A 126 -14.64 -1.51 -0.77
N SER A 127 -15.00 -1.76 -2.03
CA SER A 127 -15.82 -2.91 -2.39
C SER A 127 -15.00 -4.19 -2.44
N VAL A 128 -15.45 -5.22 -1.73
CA VAL A 128 -14.93 -6.60 -1.85
C VAL A 128 -15.17 -7.23 -3.24
N ARG A 129 -16.02 -6.62 -4.06
CA ARG A 129 -16.30 -7.07 -5.43
C ARG A 129 -15.31 -6.49 -6.45
N SER A 130 -14.52 -5.50 -6.05
CA SER A 130 -13.44 -4.99 -6.89
C SER A 130 -12.20 -5.87 -6.79
N TRP A 131 -11.72 -6.30 -7.96
CA TRP A 131 -10.44 -7.00 -8.07
C TRP A 131 -9.28 -6.19 -7.47
N TRP A 132 -9.25 -4.87 -7.70
CA TRP A 132 -8.22 -3.99 -7.16
C TRP A 132 -8.26 -3.93 -5.64
N SER A 133 -9.47 -3.88 -5.05
CA SER A 133 -9.65 -3.87 -3.59
C SER A 133 -9.16 -5.15 -2.94
N CYS A 134 -9.43 -6.30 -3.57
CA CYS A 134 -8.97 -7.61 -3.11
C CYS A 134 -7.44 -7.69 -3.15
N MET A 135 -6.82 -7.37 -4.30
CA MET A 135 -5.36 -7.42 -4.42
C MET A 135 -4.67 -6.40 -3.50
N ASN A 136 -5.25 -5.20 -3.36
CA ASN A 136 -4.72 -4.18 -2.47
C ASN A 136 -4.78 -4.63 -0.99
N TYR A 137 -5.74 -5.46 -0.59
CA TYR A 137 -5.78 -6.03 0.77
C TYR A 137 -4.49 -6.80 1.10
N TYR A 138 -4.02 -7.61 0.15
CA TYR A 138 -2.79 -8.38 0.29
C TYR A 138 -1.52 -7.51 0.27
N LEU A 139 -1.59 -6.31 -0.30
CA LEU A 139 -0.50 -5.32 -0.30
C LEU A 139 -0.64 -4.28 0.82
N SER A 140 -1.74 -4.29 1.58
CA SER A 140 -2.02 -3.36 2.67
C SER A 140 -1.97 -4.04 4.02
N ILE A 141 -2.85 -5.01 4.24
CA ILE A 141 -3.15 -5.59 5.55
C ILE A 141 -2.12 -6.65 5.91
N ILE A 142 -1.74 -7.51 4.96
CA ILE A 142 -0.76 -8.56 5.22
C ILE A 142 0.63 -7.99 5.57
N PRO A 143 1.18 -7.00 4.84
CA PRO A 143 2.43 -6.35 5.21
C PRO A 143 2.33 -5.64 6.57
N PHE A 144 1.19 -5.00 6.84
CA PHE A 144 0.93 -4.33 8.10
C PHE A 144 0.94 -5.30 9.29
N LEU A 145 0.22 -6.42 9.18
CA LEU A 145 0.21 -7.48 10.21
C LEU A 145 1.58 -8.15 10.33
N GLY A 146 2.31 -8.32 9.22
CA GLY A 146 3.71 -8.78 9.24
C GLY A 146 4.61 -7.82 10.01
N ALA A 147 4.41 -6.50 9.89
CA ALA A 147 5.14 -5.50 10.65
C ALA A 147 4.76 -5.45 12.13
N VAL A 148 3.49 -5.69 12.47
CA VAL A 148 3.05 -5.90 13.85
C VAL A 148 3.78 -7.10 14.45
N GLU A 149 3.80 -8.23 13.74
CA GLU A 149 4.49 -9.44 14.21
C GLU A 149 6.01 -9.27 14.30
N ALA A 150 6.61 -8.49 13.40
CA ALA A 150 8.03 -8.15 13.43
C ALA A 150 8.41 -7.17 14.56
N GLY A 151 7.42 -6.63 15.29
CA GLY A 151 7.64 -5.65 16.36
C GLY A 151 8.07 -4.28 15.86
N LEU A 152 7.75 -3.91 14.61
CA LEU A 152 8.12 -2.62 14.03
C LEU A 152 7.57 -1.44 14.84
N PHE A 153 6.35 -1.62 15.36
CA PHE A 153 5.63 -0.63 16.17
C PHE A 153 6.07 -0.58 17.63
N GLY A 154 7.04 -1.41 18.04
CA GLY A 154 7.46 -1.54 19.43
C GLY A 154 6.50 -2.39 20.27
N GLU A 155 6.45 -2.12 21.57
CA GLU A 155 5.47 -2.76 22.46
C GLU A 155 4.07 -2.24 22.13
N VAL A 156 3.22 -3.12 21.59
CA VAL A 156 1.83 -2.81 21.29
C VAL A 156 0.98 -3.21 22.49
N GLN A 157 0.25 -2.26 23.08
CA GLN A 157 -0.54 -2.47 24.29
C GLN A 157 -1.73 -3.42 24.07
N TYR A 158 -2.29 -3.44 22.86
CA TYR A 158 -3.48 -4.20 22.51
C TYR A 158 -3.21 -5.03 21.26
N GLU A 159 -3.85 -6.20 21.16
CA GLU A 159 -3.81 -6.96 19.91
C GLU A 159 -4.47 -6.16 18.79
N VAL A 160 -4.00 -6.37 17.56
CA VAL A 160 -4.52 -5.70 16.37
C VAL A 160 -5.40 -6.67 15.59
N GLU A 161 -6.64 -6.25 15.31
CA GLU A 161 -7.63 -7.04 14.58
C GLU A 161 -8.30 -6.21 13.49
N MET A 162 -8.47 -6.84 12.32
CA MET A 162 -9.14 -6.27 11.18
C MET A 162 -10.61 -6.70 11.19
N LEU A 163 -11.54 -5.76 11.03
CA LEU A 163 -12.94 -6.13 10.91
C LEU A 163 -13.22 -6.77 9.55
N PRO A 164 -13.94 -7.90 9.52
CA PRO A 164 -14.31 -8.54 8.27
C PRO A 164 -15.33 -7.70 7.49
N PRO A 165 -15.36 -7.83 6.16
CA PRO A 165 -16.44 -7.27 5.35
C PRO A 165 -17.77 -8.01 5.62
N GLU A 166 -18.87 -7.49 5.10
CA GLU A 166 -20.15 -8.22 5.18
C GLU A 166 -20.14 -9.48 4.31
N ASP A 167 -19.72 -9.33 3.04
CA ASP A 167 -19.62 -10.38 2.03
C ASP A 167 -18.19 -10.92 1.92
N ARG A 168 -18.02 -12.19 1.49
CA ARG A 168 -16.70 -12.80 1.19
C ARG A 168 -15.72 -12.80 2.37
N ARG A 169 -16.24 -12.97 3.59
CA ARG A 169 -15.44 -12.99 4.83
C ARG A 169 -14.32 -14.02 4.78
N ASP A 170 -14.59 -15.18 4.21
CA ASP A 170 -13.65 -16.29 4.19
C ASP A 170 -12.50 -16.07 3.20
N ASP A 171 -12.52 -15.04 2.35
CA ASP A 171 -11.46 -14.78 1.36
C ASP A 171 -10.20 -14.12 1.97
N PHE A 172 -10.29 -13.60 3.20
CA PHE A 172 -9.23 -12.81 3.85
C PHE A 172 -8.95 -13.26 5.28
N CYS A 173 -7.75 -12.96 5.77
CA CYS A 173 -7.36 -13.19 7.15
C CYS A 173 -7.28 -11.86 7.92
N TYR A 174 -7.61 -11.87 9.21
CA TYR A 174 -7.95 -10.65 9.94
C TYR A 174 -7.09 -10.32 11.16
N SER A 175 -6.21 -11.24 11.56
CA SER A 175 -5.27 -11.02 12.67
C SER A 175 -3.94 -11.67 12.34
N VAL A 176 -2.90 -11.37 13.12
CA VAL A 176 -1.59 -12.03 12.98
C VAL A 176 -1.74 -13.55 13.09
N ALA A 177 -2.48 -14.04 14.08
CA ALA A 177 -2.69 -15.48 14.30
C ALA A 177 -3.46 -16.14 13.14
N ASP A 178 -4.53 -15.48 12.67
CA ASP A 178 -5.33 -15.98 11.55
C ASP A 178 -4.50 -16.00 10.24
N CYS A 179 -3.82 -14.91 9.91
CA CYS A 179 -2.97 -14.86 8.72
C CYS A 179 -1.81 -15.86 8.79
N ARG A 180 -1.21 -16.07 9.97
CA ARG A 180 -0.22 -17.12 10.18
C ARG A 180 -0.77 -18.52 9.93
N SER A 181 -2.01 -18.78 10.32
CA SER A 181 -2.66 -20.08 10.07
C SER A 181 -2.96 -20.29 8.58
N ARG A 182 -3.33 -19.25 7.84
CA ARG A 182 -3.84 -19.37 6.46
C ARG A 182 -2.77 -19.20 5.39
N ILE A 183 -1.84 -18.26 5.59
CA ILE A 183 -0.80 -17.86 4.62
C ILE A 183 0.57 -17.72 5.29
N PRO A 184 1.07 -18.76 6.00
CA PRO A 184 2.28 -18.68 6.83
C PRO A 184 3.51 -18.21 6.05
N LYS A 185 3.69 -18.70 4.82
CA LYS A 185 4.83 -18.34 3.98
C LYS A 185 4.86 -16.85 3.63
N LEU A 186 3.72 -16.27 3.29
CA LEU A 186 3.64 -14.84 2.97
C LEU A 186 3.88 -13.98 4.21
N MET A 187 3.39 -14.42 5.38
CA MET A 187 3.70 -13.76 6.66
C MET A 187 5.20 -13.81 6.98
N ASP A 188 5.86 -14.93 6.72
CA ASP A 188 7.32 -15.06 6.89
C ASP A 188 8.10 -14.14 5.96
N GLU A 189 7.72 -14.05 4.69
CA GLU A 189 8.34 -13.16 3.71
C GLU A 189 8.22 -11.70 4.15
N TRP A 190 7.02 -11.24 4.53
CA TRP A 190 6.84 -9.87 5.03
C TRP A 190 7.58 -9.60 6.33
N LYS A 191 7.54 -10.54 7.29
CA LYS A 191 8.29 -10.41 8.54
C LYS A 191 9.78 -10.32 8.28
N ALA A 192 10.31 -11.13 7.36
CA ALA A 192 11.72 -11.13 6.98
C ALA A 192 12.10 -9.82 6.28
N GLU A 193 11.31 -9.34 5.31
CA GLU A 193 11.55 -8.06 4.64
C GLU A 193 11.54 -6.88 5.63
N ILE A 194 10.56 -6.84 6.55
CA ILE A 194 10.52 -5.82 7.60
C ILE A 194 11.73 -5.96 8.52
N TYR A 195 12.07 -7.17 8.95
CA TYR A 195 13.19 -7.40 9.86
C TYR A 195 14.55 -7.07 9.20
N ILE A 196 14.80 -7.50 7.97
CA ILE A 196 16.07 -7.33 7.28
C ILE A 196 16.27 -5.87 6.89
N ASN A 197 15.27 -5.24 6.26
CA ASN A 197 15.40 -3.85 5.80
C ASN A 197 15.33 -2.84 6.96
N PHE A 198 14.70 -3.21 8.08
CA PHE A 198 14.43 -2.29 9.19
C PHE A 198 15.05 -2.73 10.52
N SER A 199 15.99 -3.68 10.57
CA SER A 199 16.71 -4.02 11.82
C SER A 199 18.24 -3.91 11.73
N LEU A 200 18.76 -2.77 11.29
CA LEU A 200 20.19 -2.46 11.48
C LEU A 200 20.61 -2.49 12.97
N ARG A 201 19.66 -2.31 13.90
CA ARG A 201 19.90 -2.42 15.35
C ARG A 201 20.19 -3.85 15.82
N GLN A 202 19.72 -4.90 15.12
CA GLN A 202 19.95 -6.28 15.53
C GLN A 202 21.24 -6.84 14.93
N ILE A 203 21.55 -6.46 13.69
CA ILE A 203 22.86 -6.71 13.07
C ILE A 203 23.95 -6.04 13.91
N ALA A 204 23.78 -4.77 14.30
CA ALA A 204 24.72 -4.09 15.20
C ALA A 204 24.84 -4.79 16.57
N ARG A 205 23.73 -5.30 17.14
CA ARG A 205 23.76 -6.07 18.42
C ARG A 205 24.45 -7.42 18.30
N LEU A 206 24.40 -8.09 17.14
CA LEU A 206 25.17 -9.31 16.87
C LEU A 206 26.67 -9.02 16.79
N PHE A 207 27.06 -7.83 16.32
CA PHE A 207 28.47 -7.40 16.31
C PHE A 207 28.95 -6.83 17.67
N THR A 208 28.07 -6.35 18.56
CA THR A 208 28.47 -5.87 19.89
C THR A 208 28.41 -6.92 20.99
N LYS A 209 27.68 -8.04 20.82
CA LYS A 209 27.70 -9.17 21.78
C LYS A 209 28.94 -10.08 21.67
N ASN A 210 29.79 -9.87 20.65
CA ASN A 210 31.05 -10.60 20.44
C ASN A 210 32.30 -9.76 20.80
N LYS A 211 32.17 -8.81 21.75
CA LYS A 211 33.30 -8.11 22.37
C LYS A 211 33.22 -8.22 23.88
#